data_AF-A0AAJ0HF02-F1
#
_entry.id   AF-A0AAJ0HF02-F1
#
_cell.length_a   1.000
_cell.length_b   1.000
_cell.length_c   1.000
_cell.angle_alpha   90.00
_cell.angle_beta   90.00
_cell.angle_gamma   90.00
#
_symmetry.space_group_name_H-M   'P 1'
#
loop_
_entity.id
_entity.type
_entity.pdbx_description
1 polymer ?
#
loop_
_entity_poly.entity_id
_entity_poly.type
_entity_poly.pdbx_seq_one_letter_code
_entity_poly.pdbx_strand_id
1 'polypeptide(L)'
;MAGTVHEFIVDEFKGLVRDQLTDIRRGNDRVAADFARDVRARGSPKIVNEDEGSHCPDGSFAHRYAEVECVILEVSHSQQRQDLPFLADEYILGSNGRTQVVIGIDLEYREEKGKEARVTVWRPRYFEEDGEAVLEAAETETGIFRAVDGSLVDGERILRIGLKDFWYWPDCLRIDDIPGEITILFSQLYEMVQEAEATVERRDHGHRKIQHENQLKRRRVRSPPQQLTESDEERFKAAEKRVKRQLSDEDSDYIPE
;
A
#
# COMPACT_ATOMS: atom_id res chain seq x y z
N MET A 1 -16.95 -10.46 -5.55
CA MET A 1 -15.92 -10.93 -6.48
C MET A 1 -14.75 -9.96 -6.49
N ALA A 2 -14.94 -8.73 -6.99
CA ALA A 2 -13.90 -7.68 -7.06
C ALA A 2 -13.07 -7.49 -5.77
N GLY A 3 -13.71 -7.26 -4.62
CA GLY A 3 -12.97 -7.00 -3.36
C GLY A 3 -12.06 -8.15 -2.90
N THR A 4 -12.41 -9.41 -3.17
CA THR A 4 -11.56 -10.55 -2.77
C THR A 4 -10.41 -10.78 -3.74
N VAL A 5 -10.60 -10.50 -5.03
CA VAL A 5 -9.50 -10.57 -6.01
C VAL A 5 -8.50 -9.45 -5.76
N HIS A 6 -9.02 -8.24 -5.50
CA HIS A 6 -8.24 -7.07 -5.11
C HIS A 6 -7.36 -7.34 -3.88
N GLU A 7 -7.96 -7.75 -2.75
CA GLU A 7 -7.21 -8.05 -1.52
C GLU A 7 -6.12 -9.10 -1.74
N PHE A 8 -6.40 -10.13 -2.54
CA PHE A 8 -5.42 -11.19 -2.84
C PHE A 8 -4.22 -10.64 -3.61
N ILE A 9 -4.46 -9.85 -4.66
CA ILE A 9 -3.38 -9.26 -5.48
C ILE A 9 -2.51 -8.34 -4.62
N VAL A 10 -3.13 -7.53 -3.76
CA VAL A 10 -2.43 -6.65 -2.84
C VAL A 10 -1.53 -7.45 -1.89
N ASP A 11 -2.05 -8.53 -1.29
CA ASP A 11 -1.29 -9.36 -0.37
C ASP A 11 -0.14 -10.11 -1.06
N GLU A 12 -0.38 -10.69 -2.23
CA GLU A 12 0.65 -11.40 -3.01
C GLU A 12 1.74 -10.45 -3.50
N PHE A 13 1.37 -9.27 -4.02
CA PHE A 13 2.35 -8.25 -4.41
C PHE A 13 3.21 -7.86 -3.21
N LYS A 14 2.60 -7.66 -2.04
CA LYS A 14 3.35 -7.33 -0.82
C LYS A 14 4.23 -8.48 -0.35
N GLY A 15 3.79 -9.73 -0.53
CA GLY A 15 4.60 -10.93 -0.32
C GLY A 15 5.84 -10.92 -1.20
N LEU A 16 5.66 -10.75 -2.51
CA LEU A 16 6.75 -10.72 -3.48
C LEU A 16 7.82 -9.67 -3.15
N VAL A 17 7.41 -8.45 -2.82
CA VAL A 17 8.34 -7.37 -2.43
C VAL A 17 9.09 -7.73 -1.13
N ARG A 18 8.38 -8.30 -0.13
CA ARG A 18 8.99 -8.70 1.15
C ARG A 18 9.99 -9.84 0.98
N ASP A 19 9.73 -10.78 0.09
CA ASP A 19 10.60 -11.92 -0.18
C ASP A 19 11.90 -11.43 -0.83
N GLN A 20 11.80 -10.58 -1.86
CA GLN A 20 12.98 -9.98 -2.49
C GLN A 20 13.79 -9.12 -1.50
N LEU A 21 13.13 -8.30 -0.67
CA LEU A 21 13.81 -7.59 0.41
C LEU A 21 14.51 -8.55 1.39
N THR A 22 13.93 -9.72 1.64
CA THR A 22 14.52 -10.75 2.51
C THR A 22 15.77 -11.37 1.88
N ASP A 23 15.75 -11.60 0.57
CA ASP A 23 16.91 -12.11 -0.16
C ASP A 23 18.03 -11.07 -0.20
N ILE A 24 17.70 -9.79 -0.46
CA ILE A 24 18.67 -8.68 -0.42
C ILE A 24 19.34 -8.58 0.96
N ARG A 25 18.58 -8.71 2.06
CA ARG A 25 19.12 -8.71 3.44
C ARG A 25 20.13 -9.83 3.71
N ARG A 26 20.03 -10.94 2.98
CA ARG A 26 20.90 -12.12 3.08
C ARG A 26 22.04 -12.10 2.07
N GLY A 27 22.04 -11.14 1.13
CA GLY A 27 23.05 -10.98 0.11
C GLY A 27 24.41 -10.55 0.65
N ASN A 28 25.41 -10.55 -0.23
CA ASN A 28 26.79 -10.18 0.10
C ASN A 28 27.06 -8.67 0.06
N ASP A 29 26.19 -7.90 -0.59
CA ASP A 29 26.29 -6.45 -0.62
C ASP A 29 25.80 -5.88 0.71
N ARG A 30 26.74 -5.38 1.52
CA ARG A 30 26.43 -4.87 2.87
C ARG A 30 25.57 -3.61 2.82
N VAL A 31 25.76 -2.73 1.84
CA VAL A 31 25.00 -1.48 1.73
C VAL A 31 23.55 -1.79 1.40
N ALA A 32 23.31 -2.64 0.39
CA ALA A 32 21.97 -3.09 0.04
C ALA A 32 21.30 -3.86 1.19
N ALA A 33 22.04 -4.77 1.83
CA ALA A 33 21.52 -5.60 2.91
C ALA A 33 21.13 -4.75 4.13
N ASP A 34 21.98 -3.81 4.55
CA ASP A 34 21.72 -2.93 5.68
C ASP A 34 20.53 -2.00 5.39
N PHE A 35 20.46 -1.43 4.18
CA PHE A 35 19.31 -0.62 3.77
C PHE A 35 18.00 -1.43 3.76
N ALA A 36 17.99 -2.61 3.14
CA ALA A 36 16.80 -3.46 3.05
C ALA A 36 16.32 -3.95 4.43
N ARG A 37 17.20 -4.06 5.43
CA ARG A 37 16.82 -4.38 6.83
C ARG A 37 15.92 -3.34 7.44
N ASP A 38 15.99 -2.11 6.98
CA ASP A 38 15.23 -0.99 7.52
C ASP A 38 14.02 -0.63 6.65
N VAL A 39 13.87 -1.22 5.46
CA VAL A 39 12.62 -1.17 4.68
C VAL A 39 11.52 -1.99 5.36
N ARG A 40 10.32 -1.40 5.47
CA ARG A 40 9.13 -2.01 6.06
C ARG A 40 7.93 -1.83 5.12
N ALA A 41 7.12 -2.87 5.01
CA ALA A 41 5.75 -2.70 4.53
C ALA A 41 4.99 -1.92 5.61
N ARG A 42 4.50 -0.73 5.24
CA ARG A 42 3.52 -0.01 6.03
C ARG A 42 2.13 -0.49 5.57
N GLY A 43 1.14 -0.40 6.44
CA GLY A 43 -0.19 -0.94 6.16
C GLY A 43 -0.90 -0.11 5.09
N SER A 44 -2.14 0.24 5.38
CA SER A 44 -2.88 1.28 4.66
C SER A 44 -2.96 2.51 5.55
N PRO A 45 -1.84 3.23 5.75
CA PRO A 45 -1.84 4.44 6.56
C PRO A 45 -2.80 5.43 5.93
N LYS A 46 -3.61 6.06 6.77
CA LYS A 46 -4.50 7.12 6.34
C LYS A 46 -3.64 8.34 6.01
N ILE A 47 -3.36 8.56 4.73
CA ILE A 47 -2.62 9.73 4.22
C ILE A 47 -3.63 10.88 4.16
N VAL A 48 -3.35 11.97 4.86
CA VAL A 48 -4.23 13.14 4.94
C VAL A 48 -3.60 14.23 4.08
N ASN A 49 -4.29 14.61 3.01
CA ASN A 49 -4.01 15.82 2.25
C ASN A 49 -4.98 16.90 2.74
N GLU A 50 -4.45 18.04 3.19
CA GLU A 50 -5.24 19.11 3.80
C GLU A 50 -6.37 19.61 2.88
N ASP A 51 -6.14 19.56 1.55
CA ASP A 51 -7.07 20.07 0.54
C ASP A 51 -7.97 19.00 -0.12
N GLU A 52 -7.54 17.73 -0.16
CA GLU A 52 -8.16 16.69 -1.02
C GLU A 52 -8.78 15.52 -0.23
N GLY A 53 -8.68 15.56 1.09
CA GLY A 53 -9.25 14.55 1.96
C GLY A 53 -8.22 13.52 2.36
N SER A 54 -8.64 12.26 2.51
CA SER A 54 -7.73 11.27 3.04
C SER A 54 -7.94 9.89 2.47
N HIS A 55 -6.84 9.33 1.98
CA HIS A 55 -6.77 8.06 1.28
C HIS A 55 -5.91 7.07 2.03
N CYS A 56 -6.26 5.81 1.89
CA CYS A 56 -5.54 4.70 2.48
C CYS A 56 -5.03 3.85 1.32
N PRO A 57 -3.72 3.85 1.04
CA PRO A 57 -3.20 3.06 -0.07
C PRO A 57 -3.40 1.58 0.18
N ASP A 58 -3.63 0.82 -0.88
CA ASP A 58 -3.78 -0.64 -0.80
C ASP A 58 -2.51 -1.31 -0.25
N GLY A 59 -1.35 -0.83 -0.68
CA GLY A 59 -0.06 -1.23 -0.14
C GLY A 59 0.92 -0.06 -0.06
N SER A 60 1.77 -0.07 0.96
CA SER A 60 2.82 0.93 1.11
C SER A 60 4.10 0.35 1.68
N PHE A 61 5.22 0.98 1.33
CA PHE A 61 6.53 0.66 1.86
C PHE A 61 7.33 1.92 2.08
N ALA A 62 8.11 1.91 3.15
CA ALA A 62 9.08 2.95 3.41
C ALA A 62 10.21 2.41 4.27
N HIS A 63 11.39 3.00 4.14
CA HIS A 63 12.46 2.76 5.07
C HIS A 63 12.15 3.42 6.43
N ARG A 64 12.61 2.81 7.53
CA ARG A 64 12.04 2.99 8.87
C ARG A 64 12.05 4.43 9.40
N TYR A 65 13.01 5.22 8.95
CA TYR A 65 13.18 6.62 9.36
C TYR A 65 12.43 7.59 8.43
N ALA A 66 11.71 7.10 7.41
CA ALA A 66 11.02 7.94 6.44
C ALA A 66 9.73 8.45 7.05
N GLU A 67 9.46 9.73 6.84
CA GLU A 67 8.29 10.43 7.40
C GLU A 67 7.00 10.02 6.68
N VAL A 68 7.09 9.66 5.41
CA VAL A 68 5.96 9.26 4.56
C VAL A 68 6.20 7.90 3.91
N GLU A 69 5.16 7.38 3.28
CA GLU A 69 5.20 6.23 2.39
C GLU A 69 5.99 6.58 1.12
N CYS A 70 7.04 5.82 0.80
CA CYS A 70 7.91 6.13 -0.33
C CYS A 70 7.56 5.33 -1.59
N VAL A 71 7.07 4.10 -1.42
CA VAL A 71 6.56 3.25 -2.49
C VAL A 71 5.11 2.88 -2.17
N ILE A 72 4.20 3.19 -3.08
CA ILE A 72 2.76 2.96 -2.93
C ILE A 72 2.26 2.01 -4.02
N LEU A 73 1.34 1.13 -3.65
CA LEU A 73 0.58 0.26 -4.54
C LEU A 73 -0.89 0.64 -4.44
N GLU A 74 -1.53 0.82 -5.59
CA GLU A 74 -2.97 0.91 -5.75
C GLU A 74 -3.46 -0.12 -6.76
N VAL A 75 -4.54 -0.81 -6.44
CA VAL A 75 -5.19 -1.76 -7.33
C VAL A 75 -6.59 -1.22 -7.63
N SER A 76 -6.78 -0.79 -8.87
CA SER A 76 -8.04 -0.26 -9.37
C SER A 76 -8.84 -1.34 -10.08
N HIS A 77 -10.15 -1.30 -9.89
CA HIS A 77 -11.09 -1.93 -10.81
C HIS A 77 -11.50 -0.91 -11.87
N SER A 78 -11.79 -1.34 -13.09
CA SER A 78 -12.25 -0.51 -14.22
C SER A 78 -13.37 0.53 -13.99
N GLN A 79 -14.04 0.55 -12.84
CA GLN A 79 -14.95 1.63 -12.43
C GLN A 79 -14.21 2.88 -11.92
N GLN A 80 -12.97 2.73 -11.45
CA GLN A 80 -12.10 3.73 -10.81
C GLN A 80 -10.76 3.87 -11.54
N ARG A 81 -10.65 3.39 -12.78
CA ARG A 81 -9.40 3.46 -13.58
C ARG A 81 -8.91 4.90 -13.74
N GLN A 82 -9.84 5.85 -13.86
CA GLN A 82 -9.54 7.27 -14.00
C GLN A 82 -8.98 7.88 -12.72
N ASP A 83 -9.09 7.19 -11.59
CA ASP A 83 -8.63 7.68 -10.29
C ASP A 83 -7.14 7.39 -10.07
N LEU A 84 -6.53 6.44 -10.78
CA LEU A 84 -5.10 6.10 -10.57
C LEU A 84 -4.12 7.26 -10.85
N PRO A 85 -4.23 8.02 -11.96
CA PRO A 85 -3.38 9.19 -12.17
C PRO A 85 -3.61 10.27 -11.10
N PHE A 86 -4.87 10.46 -10.69
CA PHE A 86 -5.22 11.41 -9.64
C PHE A 86 -4.62 11.00 -8.29
N LEU A 87 -4.73 9.72 -7.90
CA LEU A 87 -4.10 9.19 -6.69
C LEU A 87 -2.57 9.32 -6.75
N ALA A 88 -1.96 9.12 -7.93
CA ALA A 88 -0.53 9.33 -8.09
C ALA A 88 -0.12 10.79 -7.85
N ASP A 89 -0.90 11.75 -8.38
CA ASP A 89 -0.73 13.18 -8.07
C ASP A 89 -0.92 13.43 -6.57
N GLU A 90 -2.00 12.96 -5.96
CA GLU A 90 -2.27 13.15 -4.52
C GLU A 90 -1.12 12.65 -3.63
N TYR A 91 -0.56 11.48 -3.94
CA TYR A 91 0.54 10.91 -3.16
C TYR A 91 1.88 11.58 -3.42
N ILE A 92 2.20 11.89 -4.68
CA ILE A 92 3.49 12.48 -5.04
C ILE A 92 3.51 13.97 -4.69
N LEU A 93 2.49 14.73 -5.08
CA LEU A 93 2.38 16.16 -4.80
C LEU A 93 2.09 16.41 -3.32
N GLY A 94 1.16 15.67 -2.70
CA GLY A 94 0.82 15.83 -1.29
C GLY A 94 2.00 15.55 -0.35
N SER A 95 2.93 14.68 -0.77
CA SER A 95 4.17 14.41 -0.04
C SER A 95 5.33 15.37 -0.39
N ASN A 96 5.12 16.33 -1.30
CA ASN A 96 6.14 17.19 -1.91
C ASN A 96 7.29 16.39 -2.57
N GLY A 97 6.94 15.30 -3.25
CA GLY A 97 7.87 14.44 -3.98
C GLY A 97 8.66 13.48 -3.10
N ARG A 98 8.27 13.30 -1.82
CA ARG A 98 8.87 12.30 -0.92
C ARG A 98 8.40 10.88 -1.23
N THR A 99 7.18 10.72 -1.72
CA THR A 99 6.73 9.49 -2.40
C THR A 99 7.51 9.35 -3.70
N GLN A 100 8.37 8.34 -3.80
CA GLN A 100 9.24 8.12 -4.96
C GLN A 100 8.59 7.30 -6.07
N VAL A 101 7.66 6.41 -5.70
CA VAL A 101 7.02 5.48 -6.64
C VAL A 101 5.56 5.25 -6.26
N VAL A 102 4.66 5.42 -7.22
CA VAL A 102 3.27 4.95 -7.14
C VAL A 102 3.07 3.91 -8.24
N ILE A 103 2.59 2.72 -7.87
CA ILE A 103 2.32 1.61 -8.78
C ILE A 103 0.81 1.41 -8.83
N GLY A 104 0.21 1.64 -9.99
CA GLY A 104 -1.20 1.37 -10.23
C GLY A 104 -1.37 0.09 -11.04
N ILE A 105 -2.14 -0.84 -10.50
CA ILE A 105 -2.61 -2.02 -11.22
C ILE A 105 -4.08 -1.80 -11.57
N ASP A 106 -4.40 -1.70 -12.86
CA ASP A 106 -5.77 -1.56 -13.35
C ASP A 106 -6.27 -2.90 -13.88
N LEU A 107 -7.41 -3.36 -13.34
CA LEU A 107 -8.02 -4.64 -13.65
C LEU A 107 -9.40 -4.41 -14.27
N GLU A 108 -9.57 -4.87 -15.51
CA GLU A 108 -10.88 -4.95 -16.13
C GLU A 108 -11.59 -6.25 -15.74
N TYR A 109 -12.77 -6.09 -15.14
CA TYR A 109 -13.62 -7.20 -14.71
C TYR A 109 -15.02 -7.14 -15.33
N ARG A 110 -15.35 -6.11 -16.11
CA ARG A 110 -16.63 -6.10 -16.82
C ARG A 110 -16.55 -7.13 -17.94
N GLU A 111 -17.38 -8.17 -17.87
CA GLU A 111 -17.42 -9.25 -18.86
C GLU A 111 -17.47 -8.73 -20.30
N GLU A 112 -18.20 -7.63 -20.53
CA GLU A 112 -18.35 -6.98 -21.84
C GLU A 112 -17.07 -6.30 -22.36
N LYS A 113 -16.15 -5.94 -21.47
CA LYS A 113 -14.89 -5.24 -21.78
C LYS A 113 -13.67 -6.18 -21.73
N GLY A 114 -13.88 -7.46 -21.41
CA GLY A 114 -12.85 -8.49 -21.34
C GLY A 114 -12.08 -8.49 -20.02
N LYS A 115 -10.85 -9.01 -20.08
CA LYS A 115 -9.99 -9.28 -18.91
C LYS A 115 -8.69 -8.49 -18.92
N GLU A 116 -8.60 -7.38 -19.65
CA GLU A 116 -7.34 -6.62 -19.72
C GLU A 116 -6.84 -6.24 -18.31
N ALA A 117 -5.54 -6.40 -18.09
CA ALA A 117 -4.87 -5.92 -16.89
C ALA A 117 -3.61 -5.16 -17.26
N ARG A 118 -3.44 -4.00 -16.61
CA ARG A 118 -2.36 -3.05 -16.88
C ARG A 118 -1.66 -2.69 -15.59
N VAL A 119 -0.38 -2.42 -15.69
CA VAL A 119 0.40 -1.76 -14.65
C VAL A 119 0.94 -0.44 -15.18
N THR A 120 0.90 0.59 -14.33
CA THR A 120 1.47 1.91 -14.60
C THR A 120 2.27 2.35 -13.37
N VAL A 121 3.40 3.01 -13.59
CA VAL A 121 4.31 3.51 -12.57
C VAL A 121 4.49 5.01 -12.72
N TRP A 122 4.20 5.74 -11.65
CA TRP A 122 4.44 7.18 -11.56
C TRP A 122 5.61 7.47 -10.62
N ARG A 123 6.41 8.49 -10.98
CA ARG A 123 7.57 8.95 -10.21
C ARG A 123 7.58 10.48 -10.18
N PRO A 124 8.12 11.11 -9.11
CA PRO A 124 8.27 12.55 -9.06
C PRO A 124 9.18 13.03 -10.18
N ARG A 125 8.74 14.04 -10.93
CA ARG A 125 9.55 14.74 -11.94
C ARG A 125 9.56 16.22 -11.64
N TYR A 126 10.76 16.78 -11.56
CA TYR A 126 10.98 18.22 -11.38
C TYR A 126 11.39 18.84 -12.71
N PHE A 127 10.78 19.97 -13.07
CA PHE A 127 11.14 20.75 -14.24
C PHE A 127 10.93 22.24 -14.00
N GLU A 128 11.51 23.08 -14.86
CA GLU A 128 11.32 24.53 -14.80
C GLU A 128 10.18 24.93 -15.73
N GLU A 129 9.21 25.69 -15.21
CA GLU A 129 8.12 26.31 -15.98
C GLU A 129 8.00 27.78 -15.52
N ASP A 130 8.05 28.72 -16.47
CA ASP A 130 8.00 30.16 -16.20
C ASP A 130 8.99 30.67 -15.13
N GLY A 131 10.14 30.00 -14.99
CA GLY A 131 11.18 30.33 -14.02
C GLY A 131 10.93 29.78 -12.61
N GLU A 132 9.90 28.95 -12.43
CA GLU A 132 9.58 28.27 -11.18
C GLU A 132 9.85 26.77 -11.29
N ALA A 133 10.28 26.16 -10.18
CA ALA A 133 10.46 24.72 -10.10
C ALA A 133 9.11 24.04 -9.85
N VAL A 134 8.65 23.26 -10.83
CA VAL A 134 7.38 22.52 -10.79
C VAL A 134 7.65 21.04 -10.54
N LEU A 135 6.85 20.45 -9.65
CA LEU A 135 6.80 19.02 -9.37
C LEU A 135 5.54 18.43 -10.01
N GLU A 136 5.68 17.29 -10.68
CA GLU A 136 4.56 16.48 -11.16
C GLU A 136 4.73 14.98 -10.86
N ALA A 137 3.64 14.21 -10.91
CA ALA A 137 3.67 12.76 -11.00
C ALA A 137 3.81 12.31 -12.46
N ALA A 138 5.03 12.05 -12.91
CA ALA A 138 5.28 11.61 -14.29
C ALA A 138 5.02 10.09 -14.44
N GLU A 139 4.23 9.71 -15.44
CA GLU A 139 4.16 8.32 -15.88
C GLU A 139 5.51 7.91 -16.50
N THR A 140 6.23 7.01 -15.84
CA THR A 140 7.57 6.58 -16.26
C THR A 140 7.58 5.19 -16.88
N GLU A 141 6.61 4.35 -16.51
CA GLU A 141 6.46 3.03 -17.09
C GLU A 141 4.98 2.66 -17.17
N THR A 142 4.55 2.10 -18.31
CA THR A 142 3.24 1.48 -18.46
C THR A 142 3.32 0.21 -19.31
N GLY A 143 2.47 -0.77 -19.02
CA GLY A 143 2.37 -1.98 -19.82
C GLY A 143 1.17 -2.85 -19.49
N ILE A 144 0.66 -3.51 -20.53
CA ILE A 144 -0.39 -4.52 -20.42
C ILE A 144 0.28 -5.86 -20.15
N PHE A 145 -0.10 -6.53 -19.06
CA PHE A 145 0.40 -7.87 -18.72
C PHE A 145 -0.66 -8.96 -18.95
N ARG A 146 -1.92 -8.58 -19.13
CA ARG A 146 -3.01 -9.46 -19.52
C ARG A 146 -3.85 -8.83 -20.61
N ALA A 147 -4.04 -9.51 -21.73
CA ALA A 147 -4.86 -9.04 -22.84
C ALA A 147 -6.37 -9.13 -22.53
N VAL A 148 -7.18 -8.52 -23.39
CA VAL A 148 -8.65 -8.54 -23.32
C VAL A 148 -9.23 -9.96 -23.29
N ASP A 149 -8.60 -10.91 -23.97
CA ASP A 149 -9.02 -12.32 -24.00
C ASP A 149 -8.54 -13.13 -22.77
N GLY A 150 -7.77 -12.50 -21.87
CA GLY A 150 -7.20 -13.14 -20.69
C GLY A 150 -5.85 -13.83 -20.90
N SER A 151 -5.23 -13.71 -22.08
CA SER A 151 -3.88 -14.25 -22.33
C SER A 151 -2.77 -13.38 -21.73
N LEU A 152 -1.64 -13.99 -21.39
CA LEU A 152 -0.42 -13.32 -20.90
C LEU A 152 0.19 -12.47 -22.01
N VAL A 153 0.59 -11.24 -21.67
CA VAL A 153 1.29 -10.31 -22.57
C VAL A 153 2.65 -9.97 -21.99
N ASP A 154 3.70 -10.03 -22.82
CA ASP A 154 5.07 -9.61 -22.49
C ASP A 154 5.59 -10.16 -21.15
N GLY A 155 5.37 -11.46 -20.86
CA GLY A 155 5.65 -12.05 -19.55
C GLY A 155 7.08 -11.87 -19.01
N GLU A 156 8.07 -11.73 -19.91
CA GLU A 156 9.48 -11.49 -19.57
C GLU A 156 9.80 -10.02 -19.27
N ARG A 157 8.84 -9.10 -19.45
CA ARG A 157 9.02 -7.68 -19.11
C ARG A 157 9.09 -7.52 -17.61
N ILE A 158 10.02 -6.69 -17.15
CA ILE A 158 10.36 -6.49 -15.73
C ILE A 158 10.10 -5.04 -15.34
N LEU A 159 9.23 -4.84 -14.34
CA LEU A 159 9.15 -3.60 -13.57
C LEU A 159 10.28 -3.55 -12.55
N ARG A 160 10.90 -2.37 -12.38
CA ARG A 160 12.03 -2.17 -11.46
C ARG A 160 11.71 -1.09 -10.44
N ILE A 161 11.93 -1.43 -9.17
CA ILE A 161 11.85 -0.51 -8.04
C ILE A 161 13.22 -0.54 -7.38
N GLY A 162 13.99 0.53 -7.50
CA GLY A 162 15.31 0.61 -6.87
C GLY A 162 15.17 0.61 -5.35
N LEU A 163 16.16 0.07 -4.63
CA LEU A 163 16.14 0.20 -3.16
C LEU A 163 16.12 1.66 -2.73
N LYS A 164 16.77 2.56 -3.47
CA LYS A 164 16.69 3.99 -3.24
C LYS A 164 15.26 4.56 -3.22
N ASP A 165 14.33 3.94 -3.94
CA ASP A 165 12.94 4.42 -4.02
C ASP A 165 12.19 4.26 -2.69
N PHE A 166 12.69 3.45 -1.75
CA PHE A 166 12.06 3.26 -0.44
C PHE A 166 12.40 4.39 0.55
N TRP A 167 13.08 5.44 0.11
CA TRP A 167 13.49 6.57 0.92
C TRP A 167 13.58 7.88 0.11
N TYR A 168 13.34 9.01 0.76
CA TYR A 168 13.67 10.34 0.24
C TYR A 168 14.61 11.09 1.20
N TRP A 169 15.78 11.52 0.73
CA TRP A 169 16.74 12.28 1.53
C TRP A 169 16.86 13.71 1.01
N PRO A 170 16.49 14.74 1.79
CA PRO A 170 16.57 16.13 1.34
C PRO A 170 18.01 16.60 1.00
N ASP A 171 19.02 16.06 1.69
CA ASP A 171 20.39 16.62 1.74
C ASP A 171 21.57 15.68 1.34
N CYS A 172 21.39 14.57 0.60
CA CYS A 172 22.50 13.63 0.37
C CYS A 172 22.76 13.20 -1.08
N LEU A 173 23.91 13.64 -1.60
CA LEU A 173 24.70 13.18 -2.76
C LEU A 173 25.06 11.66 -2.78
N ARG A 174 24.43 10.81 -1.97
CA ARG A 174 24.84 9.39 -1.75
C ARG A 174 23.76 8.34 -2.07
N ILE A 175 22.59 8.75 -2.55
CA ILE A 175 21.48 7.83 -2.83
C ILE A 175 21.71 7.01 -4.12
N ASP A 176 22.39 7.58 -5.11
CA ASP A 176 22.68 6.85 -6.35
C ASP A 176 23.62 5.64 -6.13
N ASP A 177 24.21 5.53 -4.94
CA ASP A 177 25.08 4.44 -4.52
C ASP A 177 24.38 3.38 -3.65
N ILE A 178 23.04 3.33 -3.57
CA ILE A 178 22.34 2.19 -2.94
C ILE A 178 22.08 1.13 -4.02
N PRO A 179 22.92 0.09 -4.13
CA PRO A 179 22.75 -0.93 -5.15
C PRO A 179 21.56 -1.82 -4.82
N GLY A 180 20.93 -2.34 -5.87
CA GLY A 180 19.86 -3.31 -5.75
C GLY A 180 18.50 -2.75 -6.13
N GLU A 181 17.66 -3.67 -6.63
CA GLU A 181 16.32 -3.39 -7.09
C GLU A 181 15.41 -4.56 -6.71
N ILE A 182 14.13 -4.25 -6.56
CA ILE A 182 13.04 -5.21 -6.57
C ILE A 182 12.58 -5.32 -8.03
N THR A 183 12.52 -6.54 -8.54
CA THR A 183 12.11 -6.84 -9.92
C THR A 183 10.79 -7.58 -9.93
N ILE A 184 9.83 -7.14 -10.73
CA ILE A 184 8.53 -7.79 -10.85
C ILE A 184 8.27 -8.09 -12.32
N LEU A 185 8.18 -9.38 -12.64
CA LEU A 185 7.86 -9.83 -14.00
C LEU A 185 6.37 -9.64 -14.29
N PHE A 186 6.05 -9.38 -15.55
CA PHE A 186 4.67 -9.32 -16.02
C PHE A 186 3.98 -10.69 -15.88
N SER A 187 4.73 -11.79 -16.02
CA SER A 187 4.23 -13.14 -15.72
C SER A 187 3.81 -13.30 -14.26
N GLN A 188 4.55 -12.72 -13.30
CA GLN A 188 4.19 -12.76 -11.88
C GLN A 188 2.90 -11.97 -11.62
N LEU A 189 2.76 -10.79 -12.19
CA LEU A 189 1.52 -10.01 -12.09
C LEU A 189 0.33 -10.76 -12.69
N TYR A 190 0.52 -11.40 -13.84
CA TYR A 190 -0.49 -12.24 -14.48
C TYR A 190 -0.90 -13.41 -13.58
N GLU A 191 0.08 -14.14 -13.02
CA GLU A 191 -0.15 -15.27 -12.11
C GLU A 191 -0.94 -14.84 -10.87
N MET A 192 -0.60 -13.70 -10.25
CA MET A 192 -1.35 -13.16 -9.11
C MET A 192 -2.84 -13.00 -9.44
N VAL A 193 -3.16 -12.45 -10.61
CA VAL A 193 -4.57 -12.28 -11.02
C VAL A 193 -5.25 -13.63 -11.26
N GLN A 194 -4.56 -14.57 -11.93
CA GLN A 194 -5.12 -15.91 -12.21
C GLN A 194 -5.40 -16.69 -10.92
N GLU A 195 -4.48 -16.65 -9.96
CA GLU A 195 -4.65 -17.31 -8.66
C GLU A 195 -5.75 -16.68 -7.82
N ALA A 196 -5.87 -15.36 -7.88
CA ALA A 196 -6.93 -14.61 -7.21
C ALA A 196 -8.31 -14.99 -7.76
N GLU A 197 -8.49 -15.02 -9.09
CA GLU A 197 -9.73 -15.45 -9.75
C GLU A 197 -10.07 -16.90 -9.38
N ALA A 198 -9.10 -17.82 -9.48
CA ALA A 198 -9.29 -19.23 -9.13
C ALA A 198 -9.67 -19.43 -7.66
N THR A 199 -9.12 -18.62 -6.75
CA THR A 199 -9.45 -18.67 -5.32
C THR A 199 -10.89 -18.25 -5.05
N VAL A 200 -11.36 -17.20 -5.72
CA VAL A 200 -12.75 -16.75 -5.61
C VAL A 200 -13.71 -17.78 -6.19
N GLU A 201 -13.40 -18.35 -7.36
CA GLU A 201 -14.21 -19.42 -7.95
C GLU A 201 -14.33 -20.62 -7.00
N ARG A 202 -13.23 -21.09 -6.40
CA ARG A 202 -13.27 -22.21 -5.43
C ARG A 202 -14.15 -21.89 -4.22
N ARG A 203 -14.09 -20.65 -3.70
CA ARG A 203 -14.91 -20.21 -2.56
C ARG A 203 -16.40 -20.22 -2.91
N ASP A 204 -16.76 -19.70 -4.08
CA ASP A 204 -18.15 -19.65 -4.55
C ASP A 204 -18.73 -21.05 -4.80
N HIS A 205 -17.94 -21.95 -5.39
CA HIS A 205 -18.33 -23.35 -5.58
C HIS A 205 -18.41 -24.12 -4.25
N GLY A 206 -17.52 -23.83 -3.29
CA GLY A 206 -17.54 -24.43 -1.96
C GLY A 206 -18.73 -23.98 -1.10
N HIS A 207 -19.05 -22.68 -1.11
CA HIS A 207 -20.21 -22.13 -0.40
C HIS A 207 -21.55 -22.69 -0.90
N ARG A 208 -21.66 -22.96 -2.20
CA ARG A 208 -22.84 -23.64 -2.77
C ARG A 208 -23.02 -25.08 -2.26
N LYS A 209 -21.94 -25.76 -1.84
CA LYS A 209 -21.99 -27.16 -1.38
C LYS A 209 -22.20 -27.31 0.14
N ILE A 210 -21.97 -26.27 0.95
CA ILE A 210 -22.09 -26.29 2.42
C ILE A 210 -23.32 -25.49 2.89
N GLN A 211 -24.39 -25.44 2.10
CA GLN A 211 -25.71 -25.18 2.66
C GLN A 211 -26.26 -26.50 3.14
N HIS A 212 -26.10 -26.79 4.44
CA HIS A 212 -26.81 -27.92 5.04
C HIS A 212 -28.32 -27.67 4.91
N GLU A 213 -28.98 -28.46 4.06
CA GLU A 213 -30.43 -28.49 3.96
C GLU A 213 -31.01 -28.63 5.39
N ASN A 214 -31.91 -27.71 5.76
CA ASN A 214 -32.58 -27.59 7.08
C ASN A 214 -31.80 -26.93 8.24
N GLN A 215 -30.73 -26.16 7.99
CA GLN A 215 -30.13 -25.33 9.04
C GLN A 215 -30.50 -23.84 8.92
N LEU A 216 -31.25 -23.32 9.90
CA LEU A 216 -31.47 -21.89 10.06
C LEU A 216 -30.28 -21.25 10.80
N LYS A 217 -29.61 -20.27 10.18
CA LYS A 217 -28.59 -19.46 10.86
C LYS A 217 -29.29 -18.60 11.91
N ARG A 218 -28.84 -18.66 13.18
CA ARG A 218 -29.39 -17.79 14.24
C ARG A 218 -29.22 -16.32 13.85
N ARG A 219 -30.23 -15.50 14.12
CA ARG A 219 -30.11 -14.04 14.03
C ARG A 219 -29.01 -13.59 15.01
N ARG A 220 -28.08 -12.73 14.57
CA ARG A 220 -27.09 -12.13 15.49
C ARG A 220 -27.85 -11.37 16.59
N VAL A 221 -27.70 -11.80 17.83
CA VAL A 221 -28.22 -11.06 19.00
C VAL A 221 -27.24 -9.93 19.25
N ARG A 222 -27.74 -8.69 19.28
CA ARG A 222 -26.94 -7.52 19.68
C ARG A 222 -26.49 -7.77 21.12
N SER A 223 -25.18 -7.78 21.36
CA SER A 223 -24.67 -7.87 22.73
C SER A 223 -25.35 -6.79 23.58
N PRO A 224 -25.78 -7.09 24.82
CA PRO A 224 -26.35 -6.07 25.70
C PRO A 224 -25.40 -4.87 25.77
N PRO A 225 -25.91 -3.64 25.84
CA PRO A 225 -25.06 -2.48 26.10
C PRO A 225 -24.25 -2.78 27.37
N GLN A 226 -22.93 -2.63 27.29
CA GLN A 226 -22.06 -2.74 28.46
C GLN A 226 -22.55 -1.71 29.48
N GLN A 227 -23.14 -2.18 30.58
CA GLN A 227 -23.41 -1.32 31.73
C GLN A 227 -22.09 -1.12 32.45
N LEU A 228 -21.62 0.13 32.47
CA LEU A 228 -20.53 0.53 33.35
C LEU A 228 -20.97 0.21 34.77
N THR A 229 -20.33 -0.77 35.39
CA THR A 229 -20.55 -1.04 36.81
C THR A 229 -19.86 0.06 37.63
N GLU A 230 -20.27 0.25 38.89
CA GLU A 230 -19.56 1.17 39.79
C GLU A 230 -18.06 0.83 39.88
N SER A 231 -17.70 -0.46 39.77
CA SER A 231 -16.30 -0.91 39.70
C SER A 231 -15.59 -0.46 38.41
N ASP A 232 -16.31 -0.37 37.29
CA ASP A 232 -15.75 0.14 36.03
C ASP A 232 -15.56 1.65 36.11
N GLU A 233 -16.52 2.38 36.67
CA GLU A 233 -16.37 3.82 36.94
C GLU A 233 -15.22 4.13 37.89
N GLU A 234 -15.04 3.32 38.95
CA GLU A 234 -13.93 3.48 39.89
C GLU A 234 -12.58 3.24 39.21
N ARG A 235 -12.48 2.22 38.34
CA ARG A 235 -11.29 1.99 37.52
C ARG A 235 -10.99 3.15 36.59
N PHE A 236 -12.02 3.68 35.92
CA PHE A 236 -11.85 4.85 35.05
C PHE A 236 -11.42 6.10 35.83
N LYS A 237 -12.06 6.40 36.97
CA LYS A 237 -11.69 7.53 37.84
C LYS A 237 -10.28 7.38 38.41
N ALA A 238 -9.86 6.16 38.74
CA ALA A 238 -8.49 5.88 39.19
C ALA A 238 -7.47 6.08 38.06
N ALA A 239 -7.80 5.65 36.84
CA ALA A 239 -6.97 5.87 35.66
C ALA A 239 -6.85 7.37 35.31
N GLU A 240 -7.96 8.11 35.31
CA GLU A 240 -7.95 9.56 35.10
C GLU A 240 -7.13 10.31 36.16
N LYS A 241 -7.27 9.95 37.44
CA LYS A 241 -6.44 10.53 38.51
C LYS A 241 -4.95 10.23 38.32
N ARG A 242 -4.61 9.05 37.80
CA ARG A 242 -3.21 8.66 37.53
C ARG A 242 -2.64 9.46 36.37
N VAL A 243 -3.38 9.61 35.27
CA VAL A 243 -2.97 10.43 34.12
C VAL A 243 -2.85 11.90 34.52
N LYS A 244 -3.77 12.43 35.33
CA LYS A 244 -3.72 13.82 35.79
C LYS A 244 -2.52 14.11 36.71
N ARG A 245 -2.07 13.12 37.51
CA ARG A 245 -0.81 13.22 38.27
C ARG A 245 0.42 13.20 37.36
N GLN A 246 0.43 12.32 36.35
CA GLN A 246 1.54 12.28 35.39
C GLN A 246 1.69 13.61 34.63
N LEU A 247 0.57 14.20 34.20
CA LEU A 247 0.57 15.51 33.53
C LEU A 247 1.00 16.66 34.45
N SER A 248 0.69 16.61 35.76
CA SER A 248 1.11 17.66 36.69
C SER A 248 2.59 17.57 37.07
N ASP A 249 3.17 16.36 37.04
CA ASP A 249 4.58 16.14 37.34
C ASP A 249 5.49 16.46 36.13
N GLU A 250 4.97 16.42 34.90
CA GLU A 250 5.71 16.79 33.67
C GLU A 250 5.77 18.32 33.43
N ASP A 251 4.90 19.11 34.05
CA ASP A 251 4.82 20.57 33.87
C ASP A 251 5.67 21.37 34.90
N SER A 252 6.40 20.70 35.82
CA SER A 252 7.18 21.39 36.86
C SER A 252 8.58 21.87 36.43
N ASP A 253 9.03 21.51 35.23
CA ASP A 253 10.42 21.72 34.80
C ASP A 253 10.60 22.91 33.84
N TYR A 254 9.59 23.76 33.65
CA TYR A 254 9.76 25.02 32.93
C TYR A 254 10.45 26.08 33.82
N ILE A 255 11.77 26.20 33.67
CA ILE A 255 12.55 27.35 34.16
C ILE A 255 12.87 28.24 32.95
N PRO A 256 12.29 29.45 32.84
CA PRO A 256 12.65 30.38 31.78
C PRO A 256 14.01 31.03 32.07
N GLU A 257 14.98 30.85 31.17
CA GLU A 257 16.15 31.73 30.97
C GLU A 257 16.03 32.48 29.65
#